data_AF-X1EFV9-F1
#
_entry.id   AF-X1EFV9-F1
#
_cell.length_a   1.000
_cell.length_b   1.000
_cell.length_c   1.000
_cell.angle_alpha   90.00
_cell.angle_beta   90.00
_cell.angle_gamma   90.00
#
_symmetry.space_group_name_H-M   'P 1'
#
loop_
_entity.id
_entity.type
_entity.pdbx_description
1 polymer ?
#
loop_
_entity_poly.entity_id
_entity_poly.type
_entity_poly.pdbx_seq_one_letter_code
_entity_poly.pdbx_strand_id
1 'polypeptide(L)'
;YPVQHIAGQVDFTERSFQLKNLTGRHGDTSLVFNGWSEDFGPNWKYQIKITSDNMALDNDLYNALSTKQKEFWTGFSPAGLAAIDYRISRQSQTSKEKTLAVELLDAEATYRNFPYPLKNLTGNLFFDSDSVIVSEVVSQVKGCKITLNGKVTAHTTDRPIYDISIKTENIPLDSTLVAALPAKQRHLCTRFNMTGLTDANVKIFTPKQNIGPISFLADVS
;
A
#
# COMPACT_ATOMS: atom_id res chain seq x y z
N TYR A 1 4.40 15.35 -6.71
CA TYR A 1 4.75 14.49 -7.85
C TYR A 1 4.67 15.38 -9.06
N PRO A 2 5.81 15.76 -9.66
CA PRO A 2 5.82 16.75 -10.72
C PRO A 2 5.28 16.14 -12.02
N VAL A 3 4.21 16.70 -12.57
CA VAL A 3 3.58 16.23 -13.82
C VAL A 3 3.88 17.23 -14.93
N GLN A 4 4.32 16.73 -16.07
CA GLN A 4 4.73 17.46 -17.26
C GLN A 4 3.87 17.04 -18.46
N HIS A 5 4.04 17.73 -19.60
CA HIS A 5 3.35 17.43 -20.86
C HIS A 5 1.83 17.31 -20.70
N ILE A 6 1.24 18.24 -19.94
CA ILE A 6 -0.20 18.21 -19.65
C ILE A 6 -0.98 18.57 -20.93
N ALA A 7 -1.89 17.71 -21.34
CA ALA A 7 -2.71 17.89 -22.54
C ALA A 7 -4.11 17.31 -22.35
N GLY A 8 -5.14 18.02 -22.83
CA GLY A 8 -6.53 17.58 -22.74
C GLY A 8 -7.50 18.75 -22.67
N GLN A 9 -8.77 18.46 -22.41
CA GLN A 9 -9.81 19.49 -22.33
C GLN A 9 -10.07 19.88 -20.88
N VAL A 10 -10.04 21.19 -20.64
CA VAL A 10 -10.46 21.80 -19.38
C VAL A 10 -11.53 22.84 -19.72
N ASP A 11 -12.76 22.60 -19.28
CA ASP A 11 -13.81 23.61 -19.35
C ASP A 11 -13.77 24.38 -18.04
N PHE A 12 -13.57 25.69 -18.10
CA PHE A 12 -13.40 26.54 -16.92
C PHE A 12 -14.39 27.71 -16.95
N THR A 13 -15.00 28.01 -15.82
CA THR A 13 -15.86 29.17 -15.61
C THR A 13 -15.45 29.89 -14.33
N GLU A 14 -16.08 31.03 -14.03
CA GLU A 14 -15.85 31.75 -12.77
C GLU A 14 -16.17 30.93 -11.51
N ARG A 15 -17.00 29.89 -11.63
CA ARG A 15 -17.51 29.11 -10.47
C ARG A 15 -17.27 27.61 -10.56
N SER A 16 -16.74 27.12 -11.67
CA SER A 16 -16.56 25.68 -11.89
C SER A 16 -15.38 25.36 -12.81
N PHE A 17 -14.90 24.12 -12.71
CA PHE A 17 -14.06 23.53 -13.75
C PHE A 17 -14.48 22.10 -14.03
N GLN A 18 -14.23 21.62 -15.24
CA GLN A 18 -14.39 20.23 -15.63
C GLN A 18 -13.13 19.76 -16.36
N LEU A 19 -12.55 18.66 -15.89
CA LEU A 19 -11.41 17.98 -16.50
C LEU A 19 -11.96 16.80 -17.31
N LYS A 20 -11.72 16.79 -18.62
CA LYS A 20 -12.14 15.73 -19.53
C LYS A 20 -10.90 15.11 -20.17
N ASN A 21 -10.55 13.91 -19.74
CA ASN A 21 -9.39 13.15 -20.21
C ASN A 21 -8.12 14.00 -20.25
N LEU A 22 -7.88 14.78 -19.19
CA LEU A 22 -6.65 15.55 -19.07
C LEU A 22 -5.52 14.54 -18.80
N THR A 23 -4.52 14.51 -19.66
CA THR A 23 -3.38 13.61 -19.56
C THR A 23 -2.14 14.37 -19.12
N GLY A 24 -1.21 13.68 -18.47
CA GLY A 24 0.09 14.22 -18.11
C GLY A 24 1.09 13.09 -17.88
N ARG A 25 2.38 13.43 -17.85
CA ARG A 25 3.46 12.44 -17.71
C ARG A 25 4.47 12.83 -16.64
N HIS A 26 5.07 11.82 -16.02
CA HIS A 26 6.27 11.96 -15.20
C HIS A 26 7.25 10.86 -15.61
N GLY A 27 8.28 11.21 -16.37
CA GLY A 27 9.10 10.22 -17.07
C GLY A 27 8.22 9.28 -17.93
N ASP A 28 8.28 7.99 -17.62
CA ASP A 28 7.46 6.96 -18.28
C ASP A 28 6.07 6.78 -17.66
N THR A 29 5.82 7.32 -16.46
CA THR A 29 4.50 7.28 -15.82
C THR A 29 3.51 8.15 -16.59
N SER A 30 2.36 7.57 -16.96
CA SER A 30 1.25 8.29 -17.59
C SER A 30 0.09 8.45 -16.61
N LEU A 31 -0.45 9.67 -16.51
CA LEU A 31 -1.55 10.00 -15.61
C LEU A 31 -2.74 10.52 -16.41
N VAL A 32 -3.94 10.14 -15.99
CA VAL A 32 -5.21 10.68 -16.51
C VAL A 32 -5.99 11.29 -15.37
N PHE A 33 -6.41 12.54 -15.55
CA PHE A 33 -7.18 13.34 -14.62
C PHE A 33 -8.56 13.57 -15.22
N ASN A 34 -9.58 13.18 -14.48
CA ASN A 34 -10.97 13.42 -14.80
C ASN A 34 -11.66 14.00 -13.59
N GLY A 35 -12.67 14.83 -13.80
CA GLY A 35 -13.45 15.32 -12.68
C GLY A 35 -14.07 16.67 -12.91
N TRP A 36 -14.69 17.17 -11.86
CA TRP A 36 -15.33 18.47 -11.88
C TRP A 36 -15.24 19.11 -10.51
N SER A 37 -15.45 20.42 -10.50
CA SER A 37 -15.65 21.20 -9.29
C SER A 37 -16.64 22.32 -9.57
N GLU A 38 -17.46 22.66 -8.58
CA GLU A 38 -18.45 23.73 -8.66
C GLU A 38 -18.57 24.47 -7.32
N ASP A 39 -19.27 25.60 -7.35
CA ASP A 39 -19.61 26.40 -6.17
C ASP A 39 -18.39 26.80 -5.33
N PHE A 40 -17.32 27.27 -6.00
CA PHE A 40 -16.14 27.83 -5.33
C PHE A 40 -16.56 28.76 -4.18
N GLY A 41 -16.07 28.48 -2.97
CA GLY A 41 -16.50 29.15 -1.73
C GLY A 41 -16.89 28.18 -0.62
N PRO A 42 -17.74 28.59 0.34
CA PRO A 42 -18.12 27.76 1.49
C PRO A 42 -18.82 26.44 1.11
N ASN A 43 -19.50 26.41 -0.02
CA ASN A 43 -20.25 25.27 -0.54
C ASN A 43 -19.49 24.47 -1.59
N TRP A 44 -18.17 24.66 -1.67
CA TRP A 44 -17.31 24.06 -2.68
C TRP A 44 -17.46 22.54 -2.74
N LYS A 45 -17.90 22.05 -3.91
CA LYS A 45 -18.04 20.64 -4.25
C LYS A 45 -17.07 20.25 -5.34
N TYR A 46 -16.66 18.99 -5.31
CA TYR A 46 -15.81 18.43 -6.34
C TYR A 46 -15.89 16.91 -6.36
N GLN A 47 -15.52 16.35 -7.51
CA GLN A 47 -15.20 14.95 -7.67
C GLN A 47 -14.04 14.85 -8.65
N ILE A 48 -12.89 14.39 -8.17
CA ILE A 48 -11.68 14.20 -8.97
C ILE A 48 -11.28 12.73 -8.95
N LYS A 49 -10.96 12.21 -10.14
CA LYS A 49 -10.39 10.89 -10.37
C LYS A 49 -9.03 11.06 -11.03
N ILE A 50 -8.01 10.40 -10.48
CA ILE A 50 -6.66 10.33 -11.04
C ILE A 50 -6.31 8.87 -11.22
N THR A 51 -5.99 8.46 -12.45
CA THR A 51 -5.56 7.09 -12.76
C THR A 51 -4.18 7.08 -13.40
N SER A 52 -3.46 5.99 -13.19
CA SER A 52 -2.23 5.65 -13.89
C SER A 52 -2.13 4.14 -13.95
N ASP A 53 -1.76 3.58 -15.09
CA ASP A 53 -1.59 2.12 -15.24
C ASP A 53 -0.14 1.70 -14.98
N ASN A 54 0.76 2.65 -14.72
CA ASN A 54 2.19 2.40 -14.58
C ASN A 54 2.87 3.41 -13.64
N MET A 55 2.23 3.74 -12.52
CA MET A 55 2.79 4.65 -11.52
C MET A 55 4.11 4.08 -10.98
N ALA A 56 5.18 4.86 -11.15
CA ALA A 56 6.46 4.56 -10.52
C ALA A 56 6.38 4.79 -9.00
N LEU A 57 6.75 3.76 -8.24
CA LEU A 57 6.93 3.84 -6.80
C LEU A 57 8.34 4.37 -6.50
N ASP A 58 8.56 5.65 -6.76
CA ASP A 58 9.88 6.27 -6.75
C ASP A 58 10.03 7.37 -5.67
N ASN A 59 11.21 8.00 -5.66
CA ASN A 59 11.53 9.05 -4.71
C ASN A 59 10.70 10.33 -4.94
N ASP A 60 10.26 10.60 -6.17
CA ASP A 60 9.45 11.77 -6.49
C ASP A 60 8.00 11.57 -6.04
N LEU A 61 7.49 10.34 -6.10
CA LEU A 61 6.22 9.96 -5.49
C LEU A 61 6.33 10.05 -3.97
N TYR A 62 7.38 9.49 -3.37
CA TYR A 62 7.64 9.62 -1.93
C TYR A 62 7.65 11.09 -1.49
N ASN A 63 8.36 11.96 -2.21
CA ASN A 63 8.45 13.39 -1.88
C ASN A 63 7.10 14.10 -1.97
N ALA A 64 6.18 13.62 -2.81
CA ALA A 64 4.82 14.12 -2.96
C ALA A 64 3.87 13.76 -1.82
N LEU A 65 4.21 12.75 -1.02
CA LEU A 65 3.33 12.25 0.04
C LEU A 65 3.25 13.23 1.20
N SER A 66 2.08 13.26 1.85
CA SER A 66 1.92 13.90 3.16
C SER A 66 2.75 13.19 4.24
N THR A 67 3.02 13.85 5.37
CA THR A 67 3.80 13.28 6.48
C THR A 67 3.31 11.90 6.92
N LYS A 68 2.00 11.76 7.15
CA LYS A 68 1.39 10.48 7.53
C LYS A 68 1.59 9.39 6.48
N GLN A 69 1.49 9.74 5.20
CA GLN A 69 1.73 8.78 4.11
C GLN A 69 3.21 8.40 4.00
N LYS A 70 4.14 9.33 4.27
CA LYS A 70 5.57 9.05 4.33
C LYS A 70 5.92 8.06 5.45
N GLU A 71 5.22 8.10 6.58
CA GLU A 71 5.42 7.12 7.67
C GLU A 71 5.08 5.70 7.21
N PHE A 72 3.93 5.52 6.53
CA PHE A 72 3.55 4.23 5.95
C PHE A 72 4.54 3.80 4.86
N TRP A 73 4.91 4.71 3.95
CA TRP A 73 5.91 4.44 2.91
C TRP A 73 7.23 3.98 3.51
N THR A 74 7.74 4.68 4.53
CA THR A 74 9.02 4.34 5.19
C THR A 74 8.93 3.02 5.97
N GLY A 75 7.72 2.61 6.36
CA GLY A 75 7.48 1.31 6.98
C GLY A 75 7.77 0.14 6.04
N PHE A 76 7.49 0.29 4.74
CA PHE A 76 7.56 -0.77 3.73
C PHE A 76 8.56 -0.53 2.61
N SER A 77 9.10 0.69 2.48
CA SER A 77 10.02 1.12 1.43
C SER A 77 9.66 0.56 0.05
N PRO A 78 8.43 0.84 -0.46
CA PRO A 78 7.99 0.27 -1.72
C PRO A 78 8.80 0.81 -2.90
N ALA A 79 8.99 -0.03 -3.90
CA ALA A 79 9.64 0.30 -5.18
C ALA A 79 8.95 -0.45 -6.33
N GLY A 80 9.26 -0.10 -7.57
CA GLY A 80 8.71 -0.75 -8.76
C GLY A 80 7.47 -0.04 -9.33
N LEU A 81 6.52 -0.81 -9.86
CA LEU A 81 5.36 -0.28 -10.58
C LEU A 81 4.02 -0.70 -9.96
N ALA A 82 3.06 0.21 -10.01
CA ALA A 82 1.67 -0.06 -9.67
C ALA A 82 0.69 0.68 -10.58
N ALA A 83 -0.47 0.09 -10.86
CA ALA A 83 -1.61 0.83 -11.37
C ALA A 83 -2.38 1.44 -10.19
N ILE A 84 -2.93 2.64 -10.37
CA ILE A 84 -3.69 3.34 -9.34
C ILE A 84 -5.02 3.89 -9.87
N ASP A 85 -6.03 3.87 -9.02
CA ASP A 85 -7.29 4.60 -9.18
C ASP A 85 -7.55 5.40 -7.90
N TYR A 86 -7.18 6.68 -7.94
CA TYR A 86 -7.35 7.61 -6.85
C TYR A 86 -8.62 8.44 -7.06
N ARG A 87 -9.52 8.43 -6.08
CA ARG A 87 -10.75 9.23 -6.10
C ARG A 87 -10.82 10.11 -4.86
N ILE A 88 -11.20 11.36 -5.06
CA ILE A 88 -11.53 12.28 -3.98
C ILE A 88 -12.80 13.03 -4.35
N SER A 89 -13.74 13.09 -3.41
CA SER A 89 -15.00 13.78 -3.60
C SER A 89 -15.37 14.59 -2.37
N ARG A 90 -16.12 15.65 -2.61
CA ARG A 90 -16.75 16.46 -1.59
C ARG A 90 -18.12 16.89 -2.08
N GLN A 91 -19.16 16.46 -1.39
CA GLN A 91 -20.55 16.83 -1.71
C GLN A 91 -21.12 17.89 -0.76
N SER A 92 -20.55 18.02 0.44
CA SER A 92 -20.90 19.02 1.44
C SER A 92 -19.67 19.42 2.27
N GLN A 93 -19.83 20.31 3.25
CA GLN A 93 -18.72 20.65 4.15
C GLN A 93 -18.21 19.46 4.97
N THR A 94 -19.07 18.49 5.26
CA THR A 94 -18.80 17.35 6.14
C THR A 94 -18.60 16.04 5.38
N SER A 95 -19.09 15.92 4.14
CA SER A 95 -18.92 14.71 3.33
C SER A 95 -17.70 14.81 2.42
N LYS A 96 -16.52 14.55 2.98
CA LYS A 96 -15.28 14.36 2.21
C LYS A 96 -14.96 12.87 2.16
N GLU A 97 -14.83 12.34 0.96
CA GLU A 97 -14.45 10.95 0.74
C GLU A 97 -13.16 10.89 -0.07
N LYS A 98 -12.31 9.93 0.28
CA LYS A 98 -11.04 9.69 -0.39
C LYS A 98 -10.82 8.19 -0.44
N THR A 99 -10.61 7.66 -1.65
CA THR A 99 -10.26 6.26 -1.86
C THR A 99 -9.07 6.14 -2.80
N LEU A 100 -8.30 5.07 -2.62
CA LEU A 100 -7.19 4.72 -3.49
C LEU A 100 -7.23 3.21 -3.70
N ALA A 101 -7.45 2.77 -4.93
CA ALA A 101 -7.16 1.40 -5.33
C ALA A 101 -5.75 1.36 -5.95
N VAL A 102 -4.99 0.33 -5.59
CA VAL A 102 -3.64 0.08 -6.10
C VAL A 102 -3.56 -1.37 -6.54
N GLU A 103 -3.13 -1.60 -7.77
CA GLU A 103 -2.74 -2.91 -8.28
C GLU A 103 -1.22 -2.93 -8.40
N LEU A 104 -0.57 -3.82 -7.66
CA LEU A 104 0.88 -4.04 -7.75
C LEU A 104 1.15 -4.84 -9.04
N LEU A 105 2.09 -4.36 -9.87
CA LEU A 105 2.37 -4.97 -11.17
C LEU A 105 3.71 -5.68 -11.19
N ASP A 106 4.73 -5.04 -10.63
CA ASP A 106 6.06 -5.57 -10.40
C ASP A 106 6.70 -4.73 -9.30
N ALA A 107 6.11 -4.81 -8.11
CA ALA A 107 6.54 -4.01 -6.98
C ALA A 107 7.52 -4.79 -6.10
N GLU A 108 8.28 -4.05 -5.30
CA GLU A 108 9.09 -4.60 -4.22
C GLU A 108 8.75 -3.87 -2.92
N ALA A 109 8.88 -4.54 -1.78
CA ALA A 109 8.71 -3.93 -0.47
C ALA A 109 9.57 -4.63 0.59
N THR A 110 10.05 -3.87 1.57
CA THR A 110 10.80 -4.37 2.73
C THR A 110 10.23 -3.77 4.00
N TYR A 111 9.64 -4.60 4.86
CA TYR A 111 9.08 -4.11 6.13
C TYR A 111 10.19 -3.83 7.14
N ARG A 112 10.26 -2.61 7.68
CA ARG A 112 11.38 -2.17 8.55
C ARG A 112 11.64 -3.04 9.79
N ASN A 113 10.59 -3.62 10.38
CA ASN A 113 10.70 -4.42 11.61
C ASN A 113 10.93 -5.91 11.34
N PHE A 114 10.78 -6.33 10.09
CA PHE A 114 11.08 -7.67 9.60
C PHE A 114 11.60 -7.51 8.16
N PRO A 115 12.88 -7.13 7.98
CA PRO A 115 13.42 -6.68 6.70
C PRO A 115 13.71 -7.83 5.74
N TYR A 116 12.72 -8.70 5.53
CA TYR A 116 12.73 -9.72 4.51
C TYR A 116 12.20 -9.11 3.20
N PRO A 117 12.99 -9.11 2.12
CA PRO A 117 12.60 -8.45 0.87
C PRO A 117 11.49 -9.22 0.18
N LEU A 118 10.38 -8.53 -0.08
CA LEU A 118 9.31 -9.00 -0.95
C LEU A 118 9.57 -8.45 -2.35
N LYS A 119 9.64 -9.34 -3.35
CA LYS A 119 9.90 -9.00 -4.74
C LYS A 119 8.85 -9.57 -5.68
N ASN A 120 8.78 -9.03 -6.89
CA ASN A 120 7.80 -9.40 -7.91
C ASN A 120 6.38 -9.37 -7.31
N LEU A 121 6.08 -8.33 -6.53
CA LEU A 121 4.82 -8.20 -5.84
C LEU A 121 3.71 -7.89 -6.85
N THR A 122 2.69 -8.74 -6.83
CA THR A 122 1.43 -8.54 -7.55
C THR A 122 0.26 -8.57 -6.57
N GLY A 123 -0.88 -7.98 -6.95
CA GLY A 123 -2.12 -8.06 -6.15
C GLY A 123 -2.68 -6.69 -5.82
N ASN A 124 -3.69 -6.64 -4.96
CA ASN A 124 -4.52 -5.45 -4.81
C ASN A 124 -4.47 -4.89 -3.39
N LEU A 125 -4.38 -3.56 -3.30
CA LEU A 125 -4.56 -2.80 -2.08
C LEU A 125 -5.69 -1.79 -2.28
N PHE A 126 -6.59 -1.69 -1.31
CA PHE A 126 -7.62 -0.67 -1.30
C PHE A 126 -7.55 0.14 -0.01
N PHE A 127 -7.49 1.45 -0.14
CA PHE A 127 -7.43 2.40 0.97
C PHE A 127 -8.68 3.27 0.95
N ASP A 128 -9.33 3.41 2.10
CA ASP A 128 -10.36 4.40 2.36
C ASP A 128 -10.01 5.22 3.62
N SER A 129 -10.96 6.00 4.14
CA SER A 129 -10.75 6.86 5.31
C SER A 129 -10.43 6.12 6.60
N ASP A 130 -10.89 4.87 6.76
CA ASP A 130 -10.78 4.11 8.01
C ASP A 130 -10.06 2.76 7.83
N SER A 131 -9.97 2.26 6.60
CA SER A 131 -9.49 0.92 6.34
C SER A 131 -8.47 0.80 5.21
N VAL A 132 -7.65 -0.24 5.34
CA VAL A 132 -6.76 -0.75 4.30
C VAL A 132 -7.12 -2.22 4.10
N ILE A 133 -7.44 -2.59 2.87
CA ILE A 133 -7.72 -3.98 2.47
C ILE A 133 -6.58 -4.46 1.60
N VAL A 134 -6.06 -5.64 1.92
CA VAL A 134 -5.01 -6.34 1.19
C VAL A 134 -5.65 -7.59 0.60
N SER A 135 -5.60 -7.75 -0.72
CA SER A 135 -6.26 -8.85 -1.43
C SER A 135 -5.32 -9.49 -2.42
N GLU A 136 -5.00 -10.76 -2.16
CA GLU A 136 -4.13 -11.60 -2.99
C GLU A 136 -2.80 -10.91 -3.33
N VAL A 137 -2.17 -10.27 -2.33
CA VAL A 137 -0.83 -9.70 -2.52
C VAL A 137 0.18 -10.84 -2.45
N VAL A 138 0.83 -11.13 -3.57
CA VAL A 138 1.73 -12.26 -3.73
C VAL A 138 3.13 -11.78 -4.05
N SER A 139 4.14 -12.26 -3.32
CA SER A 139 5.54 -12.20 -3.71
C SER A 139 5.99 -13.60 -4.14
N GLN A 140 6.64 -13.70 -5.29
CA GLN A 140 7.14 -14.98 -5.79
C GLN A 140 8.55 -14.88 -6.38
N VAL A 141 9.48 -15.64 -5.81
CA VAL A 141 10.89 -15.68 -6.24
C VAL A 141 11.41 -17.11 -6.18
N LYS A 142 11.86 -17.66 -7.31
CA LYS A 142 12.56 -18.96 -7.38
C LYS A 142 11.86 -20.11 -6.62
N GLY A 143 10.53 -20.19 -6.71
CA GLY A 143 9.71 -21.22 -6.03
C GLY A 143 9.25 -20.87 -4.62
N CYS A 144 9.85 -19.86 -3.96
CA CYS A 144 9.33 -19.27 -2.74
C CYS A 144 8.11 -18.40 -3.07
N LYS A 145 6.98 -18.65 -2.41
CA LYS A 145 5.75 -17.88 -2.56
C LYS A 145 5.26 -17.39 -1.21
N ILE A 146 4.94 -16.10 -1.14
CA ILE A 146 4.36 -15.44 0.03
C ILE A 146 3.05 -14.81 -0.41
N THR A 147 1.95 -15.17 0.22
CA THR A 147 0.61 -14.62 -0.06
C THR A 147 0.12 -13.88 1.17
N LEU A 148 -0.30 -12.63 0.99
CA LEU A 148 -0.83 -11.76 2.04
C LEU A 148 -2.28 -11.40 1.71
N ASN A 149 -3.15 -11.57 2.71
CA ASN A 149 -4.54 -11.16 2.67
C ASN A 149 -4.90 -10.51 4.00
N GLY A 150 -5.83 -9.56 3.99
CA GLY A 150 -6.31 -9.03 5.25
C GLY A 150 -6.94 -7.67 5.18
N LYS A 151 -7.27 -7.17 6.37
CA LYS A 151 -7.84 -5.86 6.57
C LYS A 151 -7.23 -5.22 7.82
N VAL A 152 -6.94 -3.94 7.70
CA VAL A 152 -6.60 -3.07 8.84
C VAL A 152 -7.69 -2.02 8.94
N THR A 153 -8.32 -1.86 10.11
CA THR A 153 -9.29 -0.78 10.37
C THR A 153 -8.84 0.09 11.53
N ALA A 154 -9.50 1.24 11.72
CA ALA A 154 -9.15 2.22 12.75
C ALA A 154 -7.66 2.62 12.67
N HIS A 155 -7.07 2.58 11.46
CA HIS A 155 -5.65 2.83 11.22
C HIS A 155 -5.23 4.27 11.50
N THR A 156 -6.19 5.15 11.76
CA THR A 156 -6.01 6.54 12.15
C THR A 156 -6.12 6.77 13.66
N THR A 157 -6.38 5.73 14.44
CA THR A 157 -6.53 5.79 15.91
C THR A 157 -5.27 5.25 16.60
N ASP A 158 -5.18 5.45 17.91
CA ASP A 158 -4.09 4.89 18.73
C ASP A 158 -4.13 3.36 18.83
N ARG A 159 -5.22 2.73 18.37
CA ARG A 159 -5.42 1.27 18.43
C ARG A 159 -5.93 0.71 17.10
N PRO A 160 -5.06 0.61 16.08
CA PRO A 160 -5.40 -0.07 14.83
C PRO A 160 -5.83 -1.53 15.09
N ILE A 161 -6.83 -1.97 14.33
CA ILE A 161 -7.34 -3.34 14.36
C ILE A 161 -6.77 -4.07 13.15
N TYR A 162 -5.89 -5.03 13.41
CA TYR A 162 -5.31 -5.90 12.38
C TYR A 162 -6.12 -7.19 12.27
N ASP A 163 -6.35 -7.65 11.04
CA ASP A 163 -6.71 -9.04 10.70
C ASP A 163 -6.02 -9.38 9.39
N ILE A 164 -4.78 -9.89 9.48
CA ILE A 164 -3.92 -10.18 8.34
C ILE A 164 -3.52 -11.64 8.41
N SER A 165 -3.66 -12.35 7.29
CA SER A 165 -3.10 -13.67 7.06
C SER A 165 -1.94 -13.60 6.08
N ILE A 166 -0.87 -14.31 6.42
CA ILE A 166 0.29 -14.50 5.57
C ILE A 166 0.47 -16.01 5.43
N LYS A 167 0.39 -16.50 4.21
CA LYS A 167 0.75 -17.88 3.87
C LYS A 167 2.09 -17.87 3.15
N THR A 168 2.99 -18.72 3.57
CA THR A 168 4.30 -18.88 2.95
C THR A 168 4.51 -20.33 2.52
N GLU A 169 5.08 -20.50 1.34
CA GLU A 169 5.33 -21.79 0.70
C GLU A 169 6.79 -21.81 0.21
N ASN A 170 7.55 -22.81 0.62
CA ASN A 170 8.96 -23.00 0.28
C ASN A 170 9.85 -21.79 0.64
N ILE A 171 9.68 -21.19 1.82
CA ILE A 171 10.59 -20.14 2.30
C ILE A 171 11.95 -20.77 2.60
N PRO A 172 13.05 -20.26 2.02
CA PRO A 172 14.38 -20.70 2.41
C PRO A 172 14.72 -20.23 3.82
N LEU A 173 15.08 -21.19 4.69
CA LEU A 173 15.73 -20.93 5.97
C LEU A 173 17.21 -20.57 5.71
N ASP A 174 17.43 -19.38 5.16
CA ASP A 174 18.75 -18.87 4.80
C ASP A 174 19.18 -17.67 5.67
N SER A 175 20.34 -17.09 5.37
CA SER A 175 20.84 -15.91 6.07
C SER A 175 19.93 -14.69 5.90
N THR A 176 19.16 -14.61 4.81
CA THR A 176 18.20 -13.53 4.55
C THR A 176 17.06 -13.58 5.57
N LEU A 177 16.43 -14.74 5.73
CA LEU A 177 15.36 -14.94 6.72
C LEU A 177 15.88 -14.73 8.15
N VAL A 178 17.04 -15.32 8.47
CA VAL A 178 17.64 -15.21 9.80
C VAL A 178 18.03 -13.77 10.15
N ALA A 179 18.49 -12.99 9.18
CA ALA A 179 18.76 -11.57 9.37
C ALA A 179 17.47 -10.76 9.61
N ALA A 180 16.36 -11.12 8.96
CA ALA A 180 15.08 -10.45 9.13
C ALA A 180 14.40 -10.74 10.48
N LEU A 181 14.71 -11.88 11.11
CA LEU A 181 14.13 -12.25 12.40
C LEU A 181 14.55 -11.31 13.56
N PRO A 182 13.67 -11.07 14.55
CA PRO A 182 14.07 -10.38 15.77
C PRO A 182 15.12 -11.19 16.55
N ALA A 183 15.90 -10.51 17.40
CA ALA A 183 17.12 -11.05 17.99
C ALA A 183 16.93 -12.40 18.70
N LYS A 184 15.83 -12.57 19.46
CA LYS A 184 15.55 -13.82 20.19
C LYS A 184 15.35 -15.01 19.24
N GLN A 185 14.59 -14.82 18.16
CA GLN A 185 14.35 -15.87 17.16
C GLN A 185 15.60 -16.15 16.33
N ARG A 186 16.40 -15.12 16.04
CA ARG A 186 17.69 -15.27 15.34
C ARG A 186 18.62 -16.22 16.09
N HIS A 187 18.76 -16.06 17.41
CA HIS A 187 19.60 -16.94 18.24
C HIS A 187 19.16 -18.41 18.19
N LEU A 188 17.86 -18.69 18.15
CA LEU A 188 17.35 -20.06 18.02
C LEU A 188 17.73 -20.65 16.65
N CYS A 189 17.52 -19.91 15.56
CA CYS A 189 17.86 -20.37 14.21
C CYS A 189 19.35 -20.67 14.05
N THR A 190 20.20 -19.78 14.55
CA THR A 190 21.66 -19.97 14.52
C THR A 190 22.11 -21.12 15.40
N ARG A 191 21.50 -21.32 16.58
CA ARG A 191 21.89 -22.40 17.50
C ARG A 191 21.64 -23.79 16.92
N PHE A 192 20.55 -23.96 16.16
CA PHE A 192 20.16 -25.26 15.62
C PHE A 192 20.61 -25.50 14.17
N ASN A 193 21.36 -24.57 13.58
CA ASN A 193 21.77 -24.62 12.16
C ASN A 193 20.59 -24.97 11.23
N MET A 194 19.43 -24.36 11.47
CA MET A 194 18.23 -24.64 10.69
C MET A 194 18.47 -24.26 9.24
N THR A 195 18.36 -25.25 8.36
CA THR A 195 18.50 -25.10 6.90
C THR A 195 17.39 -25.89 6.22
N GLY A 196 17.00 -25.47 5.03
CA GLY A 196 15.94 -26.12 4.25
C GLY A 196 14.87 -25.15 3.80
N LEU A 197 13.74 -25.71 3.39
CA LEU A 197 12.53 -25.00 3.01
C LEU A 197 11.47 -25.20 4.08
N THR A 198 10.69 -24.17 4.38
CA THR A 198 9.60 -24.26 5.36
C THR A 198 8.34 -23.60 4.82
N ASP A 199 7.20 -24.16 5.22
CA ASP A 199 5.89 -23.58 5.02
C ASP A 199 5.40 -23.01 6.35
N ALA A 200 4.75 -21.85 6.29
CA ALA A 200 4.19 -21.23 7.47
C ALA A 200 2.91 -20.48 7.17
N ASN A 201 1.95 -20.57 8.10
CA ASN A 201 0.75 -19.76 8.15
C ASN A 201 0.84 -18.82 9.34
N VAL A 202 0.88 -17.52 9.08
CA VAL A 202 0.95 -16.48 10.11
C VAL A 202 -0.34 -15.68 10.10
N LYS A 203 -0.95 -15.54 11.29
CA LYS A 203 -2.08 -14.65 11.51
C LYS A 203 -1.66 -13.51 12.42
N ILE A 204 -1.82 -12.28 11.94
CA ILE A 204 -1.61 -11.04 12.69
C ILE A 204 -2.97 -10.50 13.06
N PHE A 205 -3.22 -10.28 14.35
CA PHE A 205 -4.49 -9.70 14.78
C PHE A 205 -4.38 -8.84 16.03
N THR A 206 -5.28 -7.87 16.16
CA THR A 206 -5.46 -7.12 17.41
C THR A 206 -6.42 -7.91 18.32
N PRO A 207 -5.97 -8.35 19.52
CA PRO A 207 -6.84 -9.11 20.43
C PRO A 207 -8.04 -8.29 20.93
N LYS A 208 -9.20 -8.95 21.08
CA LYS A 208 -10.42 -8.35 21.64
C LYS A 208 -10.27 -7.99 23.13
N GLN A 209 -9.42 -8.71 23.87
CA GLN A 209 -9.12 -8.45 25.29
C GLN A 209 -7.75 -7.79 25.44
N ASN A 210 -7.61 -6.89 26.42
CA ASN A 210 -6.53 -5.91 26.57
C ASN A 210 -5.19 -6.55 27.03
N ILE A 211 -4.62 -7.48 26.25
CA ILE A 211 -3.36 -8.18 26.56
C ILE A 211 -2.15 -7.52 25.87
N GLY A 212 -2.38 -6.55 24.97
CA GLY A 212 -1.32 -5.79 24.31
C GLY A 212 -1.77 -5.19 22.97
N PRO A 213 -0.92 -4.38 22.32
CA PRO A 213 -1.31 -3.64 21.11
C PRO A 213 -1.45 -4.53 19.87
N ILE A 214 -0.68 -5.63 19.74
CA ILE A 214 -0.69 -6.55 18.58
C ILE A 214 -0.34 -7.98 19.04
N SER A 215 -0.97 -9.01 18.48
CA SER A 215 -0.63 -10.42 18.69
C SER A 215 -0.45 -11.17 17.37
N PHE A 216 0.34 -12.25 17.41
CA PHE A 216 0.69 -13.06 16.24
C PHE A 216 0.57 -14.54 16.60
N LEU A 217 -0.02 -15.34 15.71
CA LEU A 217 0.00 -16.80 15.76
C LEU A 217 0.68 -17.29 14.49
N ALA A 218 1.65 -18.20 14.63
CA ALA A 218 2.33 -18.82 13.51
C ALA A 218 2.23 -20.34 13.68
N ASP A 219 1.72 -21.01 12.65
CA ASP A 219 1.78 -22.46 12.51
C ASP A 219 2.81 -22.78 11.42
N VAL A 220 3.78 -23.63 11.74
CA VAL A 220 4.95 -23.91 10.90
C VAL A 220 5.05 -25.42 10.74
N SER A 221 5.15 -25.88 9.50
CA SER A 221 5.22 -27.30 9.12
C SER A 221 6.43 -27.63 8.26
#